data_AF-A0A8H4PBW6-F1
#
_entry.id   AF-A0A8H4PBW6-F1
#
_cell.length_a   1.000
_cell.length_b   1.000
_cell.length_c   1.000
_cell.angle_alpha   90.00
_cell.angle_beta   90.00
_cell.angle_gamma   90.00
#
_symmetry.space_group_name_H-M   'P 1'
#
loop_
_entity.id
_entity.type
_entity.pdbx_description
1 polymer ?
#
loop_
_entity_poly.entity_id
_entity_poly.type
_entity_poly.pdbx_seq_one_letter_code
_entity_poly.pdbx_strand_id
1 'polypeptide(L)'
;MPELTPEKKPRVVALGRPKFVGEDYLEEFRNDFDYDFLDVTNHQQALEKLPLMIAEHGPIDAFIIRMGRGPFHPFNEELFKPLTPHCRIIASASAGYDDFDVEWLHYVRN
;
A
#
# COMPACT_ATOMS: atom_id res chain seq x y z
N MET A 1 3.53 -32.25 16.41
CA MET A 1 4.57 -31.24 16.13
C MET A 1 3.91 -30.22 15.23
N PRO A 2 3.81 -28.94 15.60
CA PRO A 2 3.25 -27.96 14.66
C PRO A 2 4.22 -27.82 13.48
N GLU A 3 3.69 -27.88 12.27
CA GLU A 3 4.45 -27.59 11.06
C GLU A 3 4.95 -26.14 11.15
N LEU A 4 6.26 -25.95 10.99
CA LEU A 4 6.83 -24.62 10.78
C LEU A 4 6.39 -24.19 9.38
N THR A 5 5.30 -23.42 9.30
CA THR A 5 4.99 -22.69 8.07
C THR A 5 6.14 -21.72 7.82
N PRO A 6 6.74 -21.68 6.61
CA PRO A 6 7.71 -20.63 6.28
C PRO A 6 7.13 -19.28 6.66
N GLU A 7 7.88 -18.44 7.39
CA GLU A 7 7.43 -17.08 7.69
C GLU A 7 7.07 -16.40 6.36
N LYS A 8 5.79 -16.05 6.22
CA LYS A 8 5.29 -15.39 5.02
C LYS A 8 5.94 -14.01 4.95
N LYS A 9 6.58 -13.68 3.83
CA LYS A 9 7.10 -12.33 3.57
C LYS A 9 5.97 -11.30 3.71
N PRO A 10 6.19 -10.15 4.38
CA PRO A 10 5.17 -9.11 4.46
C PRO A 10 4.80 -8.61 3.07
N ARG A 11 3.50 -8.44 2.82
CA ARG A 11 2.98 -7.96 1.53
C ARG A 11 3.00 -6.45 1.47
N VAL A 12 3.74 -5.91 0.51
CA VAL A 12 3.94 -4.46 0.34
C VAL A 12 3.41 -4.03 -1.02
N VAL A 13 2.47 -3.09 -1.05
CA VAL A 13 1.85 -2.63 -2.30
C VAL A 13 2.06 -1.14 -2.49
N ALA A 14 2.57 -0.74 -3.67
CA ALA A 14 2.62 0.67 -4.06
C ALA A 14 1.36 1.13 -4.81
N LEU A 15 0.92 2.36 -4.56
CA LEU A 15 -0.15 3.00 -5.31
C LEU A 15 0.38 3.50 -6.66
N GLY A 16 0.10 2.75 -7.72
CA GLY A 16 0.63 2.99 -9.05
C GLY A 16 2.05 2.46 -9.25
N ARG A 17 2.41 2.24 -10.52
CA ARG A 17 3.72 1.73 -10.91
C ARG A 17 4.85 2.70 -10.50
N PRO A 18 5.92 2.24 -9.84
CA PRO A 18 7.13 3.04 -9.61
C PRO A 18 7.76 3.50 -10.93
N LYS A 19 8.10 4.78 -11.03
CA LYS A 19 8.70 5.38 -12.24
C LYS A 19 10.19 5.74 -12.12
N PHE A 20 10.70 5.80 -10.89
CA PHE A 20 12.02 6.38 -10.57
C PHE A 20 12.85 5.47 -9.66
N VAL A 21 12.47 4.19 -9.57
CA VAL A 21 13.18 3.17 -8.81
C VAL A 21 13.71 2.17 -9.83
N GLY A 22 14.98 1.79 -9.71
CA GLY A 22 15.60 0.80 -10.59
C GLY A 22 15.04 -0.60 -10.32
N GLU A 23 15.03 -1.44 -11.37
CA GLU A 23 14.60 -2.84 -11.23
C GLU A 23 15.53 -3.63 -10.30
N ASP A 24 16.82 -3.30 -10.27
CA ASP A 24 17.81 -3.88 -9.35
C ASP A 24 17.40 -3.70 -7.88
N TYR A 25 16.98 -2.49 -7.50
CA TYR A 25 16.46 -2.23 -6.17
C TYR A 25 15.16 -2.98 -5.90
N LEU A 26 14.25 -3.07 -6.88
CA LEU A 26 12.99 -3.81 -6.70
C LEU A 26 13.20 -5.32 -6.58
N GLU A 27 14.18 -5.87 -7.32
CA GLU A 27 14.60 -7.27 -7.21
C GLU A 27 15.19 -7.56 -5.83
N GLU A 28 16.08 -6.70 -5.34
CA GLU A 28 16.61 -6.81 -3.98
C GLU A 28 15.51 -6.70 -2.93
N PHE A 29 14.60 -5.73 -3.06
CA PHE A 29 13.48 -5.54 -2.14
C PHE A 29 12.53 -6.75 -2.07
N ARG A 30 12.32 -7.45 -3.20
CA ARG A 30 11.51 -8.68 -3.27
C ARG A 30 12.16 -9.87 -2.52
N ASN A 31 13.44 -9.80 -2.16
CA ASN A 31 14.08 -10.82 -1.33
C ASN A 31 13.49 -10.85 0.08
N ASP A 32 13.06 -9.71 0.60
CA ASP A 32 12.51 -9.58 1.96
C ASP A 32 10.98 -9.43 1.98
N PHE A 33 10.40 -8.87 0.91
CA PHE A 33 8.97 -8.53 0.85
C PHE A 33 8.24 -9.17 -0.32
N ASP A 34 6.96 -9.49 -0.14
CA ASP A 34 6.05 -9.80 -1.25
C ASP A 34 5.56 -8.47 -1.85
N TYR A 35 6.35 -7.94 -2.79
CA TYR A 35 6.13 -6.61 -3.36
C TYR A 35 5.29 -6.63 -4.63
N ASP A 36 4.31 -5.72 -4.70
CA ASP A 36 3.52 -5.45 -5.90
C ASP A 36 3.13 -3.97 -6.01
N PHE A 37 2.47 -3.58 -7.09
CA PHE A 37 1.86 -2.26 -7.24
C PHE A 37 0.44 -2.35 -7.77
N LEU A 38 -0.44 -1.49 -7.26
CA LEU A 38 -1.79 -1.34 -7.75
C LEU A 38 -1.75 -0.59 -9.10
N ASP A 39 -2.08 -1.27 -10.20
CA ASP A 39 -2.03 -0.68 -11.55
C ASP A 39 -3.22 0.25 -11.82
N VAL A 40 -3.09 1.49 -11.35
CA VAL A 40 -4.09 2.56 -11.41
C VAL A 40 -3.46 3.90 -11.74
N THR A 41 -4.28 4.80 -12.29
CA THR A 41 -3.83 6.14 -12.75
C THR A 41 -4.55 7.29 -12.07
N ASN A 42 -5.61 7.02 -11.30
CA ASN A 42 -6.39 8.04 -10.60
C ASN A 42 -7.08 7.47 -9.35
N HIS A 43 -7.68 8.36 -8.56
CA HIS A 43 -8.36 8.05 -7.31
C HIS A 43 -9.51 7.05 -7.49
N GLN A 44 -10.40 7.27 -8.47
CA GLN A 44 -11.56 6.40 -8.72
C GLN A 44 -11.13 4.95 -9.00
N GLN A 45 -10.12 4.77 -9.85
CA GLN A 45 -9.56 3.44 -10.13
C GLN A 45 -8.94 2.81 -8.88
N ALA A 46 -8.33 3.61 -7.99
CA ALA A 46 -7.77 3.11 -6.74
C ALA A 46 -8.89 2.59 -5.80
N LEU A 47 -9.99 3.34 -5.67
CA LEU A 47 -11.17 2.93 -4.91
C LEU A 47 -11.78 1.62 -5.43
N GLU A 48 -11.83 1.45 -6.75
CA GLU A 48 -12.39 0.26 -7.37
C GLU A 48 -11.47 -0.96 -7.27
N LYS A 49 -10.17 -0.79 -7.56
CA LYS A 49 -9.25 -1.93 -7.70
C LYS A 49 -8.59 -2.36 -6.40
N LEU A 50 -8.40 -1.48 -5.43
CA LEU A 50 -7.72 -1.84 -4.19
C LEU A 50 -8.49 -2.93 -3.42
N PRO A 51 -9.82 -2.86 -3.23
CA PRO A 51 -10.57 -3.93 -2.56
C PRO A 51 -10.50 -5.26 -3.33
N LEU A 52 -10.53 -5.21 -4.67
CA LEU A 52 -10.43 -6.41 -5.51
C LEU A 52 -9.07 -7.10 -5.36
N MET A 53 -7.98 -6.32 -5.39
CA MET A 53 -6.63 -6.83 -5.15
C MET A 53 -6.47 -7.45 -3.76
N ILE A 54 -7.11 -6.90 -2.74
CA ILE A 54 -7.10 -7.45 -1.38
C ILE A 54 -7.92 -8.74 -1.31
N ALA A 55 -9.08 -8.79 -1.97
CA ALA A 55 -9.91 -9.99 -2.03
C ALA A 55 -9.20 -11.15 -2.78
N GLU A 56 -8.48 -10.84 -3.86
CA GLU A 56 -7.79 -11.83 -4.68
C GLU A 56 -6.50 -12.38 -4.04
N HIS A 57 -5.69 -11.50 -3.47
CA HIS A 57 -4.33 -11.85 -3.03
C HIS A 57 -4.14 -11.80 -1.50
N GLY A 58 -5.18 -11.42 -0.77
CA GLY A 58 -5.18 -11.31 0.69
C GLY A 58 -4.75 -9.93 1.22
N PRO A 59 -4.60 -9.79 2.55
CA PRO A 59 -4.32 -8.51 3.19
C PRO A 59 -2.96 -7.93 2.79
N ILE A 60 -2.85 -6.61 2.89
CA ILE A 60 -1.64 -5.83 2.65
C ILE A 60 -1.06 -5.40 4.00
N ASP A 61 0.23 -5.66 4.23
CA ASP A 61 0.91 -5.33 5.48
C ASP A 61 1.47 -3.90 5.47
N ALA A 62 1.89 -3.41 4.30
CA ALA A 62 2.33 -2.03 4.11
C ALA A 62 1.91 -1.45 2.74
N PHE A 63 1.59 -0.16 2.72
CA PHE A 63 1.14 0.56 1.53
C PHE A 63 2.04 1.76 1.23
N ILE A 64 2.48 1.91 -0.02
CA ILE A 64 3.42 2.95 -0.45
C ILE A 64 2.72 3.95 -1.36
N ILE A 65 2.77 5.23 -1.02
CA ILE A 65 2.31 6.33 -1.84
C ILE A 65 3.53 7.03 -2.43
N ARG A 66 3.76 6.78 -3.72
CA ARG A 66 4.88 7.36 -4.48
C ARG A 66 4.68 8.85 -4.80
N MET A 67 5.77 9.51 -5.22
CA MET A 67 5.73 10.88 -5.75
C MET A 67 4.77 11.03 -6.94
N GLY A 68 4.18 12.22 -7.09
CA GLY A 68 3.19 12.51 -8.16
C GLY A 68 1.76 12.12 -7.75
N ARG A 69 1.38 12.52 -6.54
CA ARG A 69 0.15 12.09 -5.85
C ARG A 69 -1.14 12.70 -6.38
N GLY A 70 -1.06 13.86 -7.04
CA GLY A 70 -2.23 14.66 -7.45
C GLY A 70 -3.42 13.87 -8.05
N PRO A 71 -3.19 12.91 -8.99
CA PRO A 71 -4.29 12.12 -9.57
C PRO A 71 -5.03 11.20 -8.59
N PHE A 72 -4.42 10.88 -7.45
CA PHE A 72 -4.92 9.93 -6.47
C PHE A 72 -5.60 10.59 -5.27
N HIS A 73 -5.67 11.93 -5.23
CA HIS A 73 -6.34 12.64 -4.13
C HIS A 73 -7.85 12.44 -4.18
N PRO A 74 -8.53 12.46 -3.02
CA PRO A 74 -7.98 12.64 -1.66
C PRO A 74 -7.38 11.37 -1.04
N PHE A 75 -6.54 11.49 0.00
CA PHE A 75 -6.06 10.37 0.82
C PHE A 75 -6.86 10.27 2.12
N ASN A 76 -8.11 9.82 1.99
CA ASN A 76 -9.12 9.84 3.06
C ASN A 76 -9.46 8.43 3.58
N GLU A 77 -10.43 8.35 4.51
CA GLU A 77 -10.98 7.08 5.01
C GLU A 77 -11.39 6.14 3.87
N GLU A 78 -12.08 6.64 2.84
CA GLU A 78 -12.61 5.77 1.77
C GLU A 78 -11.52 4.99 1.05
N LEU A 79 -10.39 5.65 0.75
CA LEU A 79 -9.24 5.01 0.12
C LEU A 79 -8.52 4.04 1.05
N PHE A 80 -8.41 4.36 2.34
CA PHE A 80 -7.59 3.58 3.27
C PHE A 80 -8.36 2.51 4.05
N LYS A 81 -9.68 2.60 4.15
CA LYS A 81 -10.53 1.65 4.86
C LYS A 81 -10.30 0.19 4.44
N PRO A 82 -10.14 -0.15 3.14
CA PRO A 82 -9.85 -1.52 2.72
C PRO A 82 -8.54 -2.09 3.29
N LEU A 83 -7.58 -1.23 3.69
CA LEU A 83 -6.30 -1.63 4.25
C LEU A 83 -6.40 -2.02 5.74
N THR A 84 -7.49 -1.68 6.42
CA THR A 84 -7.69 -1.95 7.85
C THR A 84 -8.28 -3.36 8.07
N PRO A 85 -7.99 -4.03 9.20
CA PRO A 85 -7.06 -3.64 10.28
C PRO A 85 -5.61 -4.10 10.02
N HIS A 86 -5.33 -4.69 8.85
CA HIS A 86 -4.09 -5.43 8.61
C HIS A 86 -2.88 -4.52 8.32
N CYS A 87 -3.04 -3.45 7.56
CA CYS A 87 -1.95 -2.60 7.10
C CYS A 87 -1.33 -1.78 8.25
N ARG A 88 -0.08 -2.12 8.60
CA ARG A 88 0.68 -1.54 9.72
C ARG A 88 1.60 -0.39 9.33
N ILE A 89 1.82 -0.13 8.04
CA ILE A 89 2.61 1.01 7.59
C ILE A 89 1.99 1.63 6.32
N ILE A 90 1.79 2.95 6.33
CA ILE A 90 1.57 3.74 5.11
C ILE A 90 2.77 4.66 4.96
N ALA A 91 3.55 4.48 3.90
CA ALA A 91 4.73 5.29 3.62
C ALA A 91 4.42 6.26 2.47
N SER A 92 4.71 7.55 2.66
CA SER A 92 4.56 8.57 1.63
C SER A 92 5.92 9.13 1.24
N ALA A 93 6.17 9.25 -0.07
CA ALA A 93 7.39 9.86 -0.59
C ALA A 93 7.35 11.40 -0.59
N SER A 94 6.27 12.03 -0.10
CA SER A 94 6.11 13.49 -0.05
C SER A 94 6.47 14.08 1.31
N ALA A 95 6.98 15.32 1.32
CA ALA A 95 7.27 16.04 2.56
C ALA A 95 6.01 16.56 3.28
N GLY A 96 5.02 16.99 2.51
CA GLY A 96 3.71 17.42 3.04
C GLY A 96 2.72 16.27 3.11
N TYR A 97 1.85 16.32 4.11
CA TYR A 97 0.80 15.32 4.36
C TYR A 97 -0.57 15.96 4.63
N ASP A 98 -0.76 17.22 4.25
CA ASP A 98 -2.02 17.98 4.47
C ASP A 98 -3.23 17.36 3.77
N ASP A 99 -2.99 16.48 2.81
CA ASP A 99 -3.97 15.75 2.02
C ASP A 99 -4.31 14.36 2.58
N PHE A 100 -3.71 13.98 3.70
CA PHE A 100 -4.02 12.76 4.46
C PHE A 100 -4.92 13.06 5.65
N ASP A 101 -5.95 12.23 5.85
CA ASP A 101 -6.67 12.18 7.11
C ASP A 101 -5.85 11.47 8.20
N VAL A 102 -4.86 12.19 8.75
CA VAL A 102 -3.91 11.66 9.74
C VAL A 102 -4.57 11.27 11.07
N GLU A 103 -5.62 11.98 11.48
CA GLU A 103 -6.37 11.67 12.70
C GLU A 103 -7.08 10.32 12.55
N TRP A 104 -7.76 10.10 11.42
CA TRP A 104 -8.38 8.83 11.13
C TRP A 104 -7.35 7.68 11.08
N LEU A 105 -6.22 7.89 10.42
CA LEU A 105 -5.14 6.89 10.34
C LEU A 105 -4.57 6.49 11.70
N HIS A 106 -4.55 7.42 12.66
CA HIS A 106 -4.16 7.12 14.03
C HIS A 106 -5.24 6.33 14.79
N TYR A 107 -6.51 6.71 14.63
CA TYR A 107 -7.63 6.09 15.34
C TYR A 107 -7.84 4.62 14.96
N VAL A 108 -7.83 4.29 13.66
CA VAL A 108 -8.15 2.93 13.17
C VAL A 108 -7.07 1.87 13.43
N ARG A 109 -5.98 2.25 14.10
CA ARG A 109 -4.87 1.36 14.44
C ARG A 109 -4.86 0.90 15.90
N ASN A 110 -5.65 1.54 16.75
CA ASN A 110 -5.82 1.20 18.17
C ASN A 110 -6.97 0.20 18.34
#